data_AF-A0A3R9VCI4-F1
#
_entry.id   AF-A0A3R9VCI4-F1
#
_cell.length_a   1.000
_cell.length_b   1.000
_cell.length_c   1.000
_cell.angle_alpha   90.00
_cell.angle_beta   90.00
_cell.angle_gamma   90.00
#
_symmetry.space_group_name_H-M   'P 1'
#
loop_
_entity.id
_entity.type
_entity.pdbx_description
1 polymer ?
#
loop_
_entity_poly.entity_id
_entity_poly.type
_entity_poly.pdbx_seq_one_letter_code
_entity_poly.pdbx_strand_id
1 'polypeptide(L)'
;MIALGSTLTLKHARSYVPKQGSTTSGVQGAGFATEWHLEAADRPRLTIHDTRWDNGERDVVLQQVQLLPEMPAALANLHGRHRAGVAEVSAERRRITAFLSLPQPDGRPRQKRALTTAQLAEGCGRTLLCALVARPGVSLSPSFDPADPQDIERFQHAVVFEDEDRETPVVAYVLTRLMPTLRHTGWVGDE
;
A
#
# COMPACT_ATOMS: atom_id res chain seq x y z
N MET A 1 -5.74 1.36 -15.60
CA MET A 1 -5.25 2.59 -14.95
C MET A 1 -6.23 2.92 -13.85
N ILE A 2 -5.75 3.15 -12.64
CA ILE A 2 -6.57 3.40 -11.45
C ILE A 2 -6.28 4.84 -10.99
N ALA A 3 -7.30 5.68 -10.92
CA ALA A 3 -7.17 7.03 -10.36
C ALA A 3 -7.20 6.96 -8.83
N LEU A 4 -6.27 7.65 -8.17
CA LEU A 4 -6.14 7.73 -6.72
C LEU A 4 -6.21 9.19 -6.28
N GLY A 5 -7.29 9.87 -6.67
CA GLY A 5 -7.44 11.32 -6.60
C GLY A 5 -7.37 11.95 -7.99
N SER A 6 -7.33 13.29 -8.08
CA SER A 6 -7.23 14.00 -9.36
C SER A 6 -5.83 14.01 -9.96
N THR A 7 -4.79 13.90 -9.13
CA THR A 7 -3.39 14.09 -9.55
C THR A 7 -2.54 12.84 -9.53
N LEU A 8 -3.04 11.74 -8.95
CA LEU A 8 -2.29 10.51 -8.75
C LEU A 8 -2.93 9.35 -9.51
N THR A 9 -2.12 8.64 -10.30
CA THR A 9 -2.58 7.46 -11.05
C THR A 9 -1.69 6.26 -10.78
N LEU A 10 -2.31 5.09 -10.68
CA LEU A 10 -1.63 3.80 -10.55
C LEU A 10 -1.84 3.01 -11.85
N LYS A 11 -0.72 2.59 -12.45
CA LYS A 11 -0.70 1.89 -13.74
C LYS A 11 0.00 0.55 -13.59
N HIS A 12 -0.63 -0.51 -14.10
CA HIS A 12 0.08 -1.77 -14.32
C HIS A 12 1.14 -1.55 -15.40
N ALA A 13 2.39 -1.89 -15.10
CA ALA A 13 3.52 -1.70 -16.01
C ALA A 13 4.01 -3.03 -16.60
N ARG A 14 4.24 -4.03 -15.75
CA ARG A 14 4.75 -5.35 -16.17
C ARG A 14 4.14 -6.44 -15.32
N SER A 15 3.83 -7.59 -15.92
CA SER A 15 3.27 -8.73 -15.18
C SER A 15 4.33 -9.66 -14.59
N TYR A 16 5.59 -9.51 -15.02
CA TYR A 16 6.66 -10.40 -14.61
C TYR A 16 8.00 -9.67 -14.54
N VAL A 17 8.55 -9.57 -13.33
CA VAL A 17 9.90 -9.11 -13.05
C VAL A 17 10.54 -10.14 -12.11
N PRO A 18 11.57 -10.89 -12.54
CA PRO A 18 12.25 -11.85 -11.68
C PRO A 18 12.75 -11.21 -10.39
N LYS A 19 12.60 -11.90 -9.26
CA LYS A 19 13.07 -11.47 -7.96
C LYS A 19 13.94 -12.54 -7.32
N GLN A 20 14.99 -12.09 -6.64
CA GLN A 20 15.72 -12.87 -5.65
C GLN A 20 15.83 -12.02 -4.38
N GLY A 21 15.72 -12.64 -3.22
CA GLY A 21 15.90 -11.97 -1.95
C GLY A 21 15.19 -12.68 -0.80
N SER A 22 15.06 -11.96 0.31
CA SER A 22 14.37 -12.46 1.50
C SER A 22 12.86 -12.30 1.35
N THR A 23 12.06 -13.26 1.80
CA THR A 23 10.59 -13.17 1.90
C THR A 23 10.17 -12.39 3.14
N THR A 24 8.87 -12.31 3.44
CA THR A 24 8.39 -11.62 4.66
C THR A 24 8.70 -12.38 5.94
N SER A 25 8.85 -13.71 5.86
CA SER A 25 9.30 -14.56 6.96
C SER A 25 10.82 -14.58 7.16
N GLY A 26 11.58 -13.93 6.27
CA GLY A 26 13.05 -13.87 6.34
C GLY A 26 13.77 -14.93 5.50
N VAL A 27 13.05 -15.87 4.88
CA VAL A 27 13.62 -16.95 4.07
C VAL A 27 14.20 -16.38 2.77
N GLN A 28 15.40 -16.81 2.36
CA GLN A 28 15.93 -16.46 1.04
C GLN A 28 15.26 -17.31 -0.03
N GLY A 29 14.83 -16.68 -1.11
CA GLY A 29 14.14 -17.36 -2.19
C GLY A 29 14.11 -16.57 -3.49
N ALA A 30 13.49 -17.20 -4.48
CA ALA A 30 13.16 -16.61 -5.76
C ALA A 30 11.65 -16.39 -5.88
N GLY A 31 11.26 -15.60 -6.87
CA GLY A 31 9.88 -15.31 -7.18
C GLY A 31 9.78 -14.33 -8.34
N PHE A 32 8.60 -13.73 -8.48
CA PHE A 32 8.36 -12.71 -9.49
C PHE A 32 7.46 -11.59 -8.97
N ALA A 33 7.73 -10.38 -9.42
CA ALA A 33 6.89 -9.22 -9.14
C ALA A 33 6.02 -8.86 -10.34
N THR A 34 4.75 -8.54 -10.06
CA THR A 34 3.98 -7.64 -10.91
C THR A 34 4.39 -6.21 -10.56
N GLU A 35 4.77 -5.44 -11.57
CA GLU A 35 5.23 -4.07 -11.42
C GLU A 35 4.11 -3.08 -11.71
N TRP A 36 3.98 -2.12 -10.80
CA TRP A 36 3.03 -1.02 -10.88
C TRP A 36 3.77 0.31 -10.78
N HIS A 37 3.35 1.29 -11.58
CA HIS A 37 3.87 2.65 -11.54
C HIS A 37 2.83 3.56 -10.92
N LEU A 38 3.24 4.28 -9.89
CA LEU A 38 2.47 5.36 -9.29
C LEU A 38 3.03 6.68 -9.83
N GLU A 39 2.17 7.45 -10.50
CA GLU A 39 2.54 8.63 -11.28
C GLU A 39 1.73 9.84 -10.85
N ALA A 40 2.42 10.97 -10.72
CA ALA A 40 1.85 12.30 -10.57
C ALA A 40 2.50 13.25 -11.58
N ALA A 41 1.77 14.27 -12.03
CA ALA A 41 2.27 15.24 -13.00
C ALA A 41 3.56 15.91 -12.50
N ASP A 42 4.56 16.03 -13.38
CA ASP A 42 5.87 16.65 -13.10
C ASP A 42 6.65 16.04 -11.93
N ARG A 43 6.27 14.82 -11.50
CA ARG A 43 6.97 14.08 -10.44
C ARG A 43 7.65 12.84 -11.00
N PRO A 44 8.81 12.44 -10.47
CA PRO A 44 9.37 11.12 -10.72
C PRO A 44 8.35 10.01 -10.39
N ARG A 45 8.24 9.02 -11.29
CA ARG A 45 7.40 7.84 -11.03
C ARG A 45 7.93 7.04 -9.85
N LEU A 46 7.02 6.47 -9.07
CA LEU A 46 7.33 5.52 -8.01
C LEU A 46 6.99 4.10 -8.47
N THR A 47 7.88 3.15 -8.22
CA THR A 47 7.71 1.75 -8.66
C THR A 47 7.32 0.87 -7.49
N ILE A 48 6.20 0.17 -7.61
CA ILE A 48 5.67 -0.73 -6.60
C ILE A 48 5.72 -2.15 -7.16
N HIS A 49 6.24 -3.08 -6.35
CA HIS A 49 6.30 -4.50 -6.69
C HIS A 49 5.29 -5.26 -5.80
N ASP A 50 4.36 -5.96 -6.43
CA ASP A 50 3.54 -7.01 -5.82
C ASP A 50 4.20 -8.35 -6.16
N THR A 51 4.96 -8.89 -5.21
CA THR A 51 5.82 -10.07 -5.39
C THR A 51 5.12 -11.32 -4.92
N ARG A 52 5.10 -12.35 -5.76
CA ARG A 52 4.78 -13.73 -5.38
C ARG A 52 6.08 -14.52 -5.32
N TRP A 53 6.33 -15.15 -4.17
CA TRP A 53 7.51 -15.98 -3.92
C TRP A 53 7.21 -17.44 -4.19
N ASP A 54 8.24 -18.19 -4.56
CA ASP A 54 8.11 -19.63 -4.86
C ASP A 54 7.71 -20.46 -3.63
N ASN A 55 7.94 -19.93 -2.42
CA ASN A 55 7.51 -20.56 -1.17
C ASN A 55 6.03 -20.27 -0.81
N GLY A 56 5.28 -19.60 -1.69
CA GLY A 56 3.87 -19.25 -1.50
C GLY A 56 3.63 -17.92 -0.78
N GLU A 57 4.66 -17.25 -0.26
CA GLU A 57 4.49 -15.92 0.30
C GLU A 57 4.19 -14.88 -0.77
N ARG A 58 3.45 -13.82 -0.39
CA ARG A 58 3.19 -12.66 -1.25
C ARG A 58 3.38 -11.38 -0.45
N ASP A 59 3.90 -10.35 -1.09
CA ASP A 59 4.07 -9.05 -0.46
C ASP A 59 4.05 -7.89 -1.46
N VAL A 60 3.74 -6.70 -0.94
CA VAL A 60 3.77 -5.45 -1.69
C VAL A 60 4.79 -4.49 -1.08
N VAL A 61 5.62 -3.86 -1.92
CA VAL A 61 6.64 -2.91 -1.48
C VAL A 61 6.90 -1.81 -2.52
N LEU A 62 7.18 -0.60 -2.05
CA LEU A 62 7.81 0.46 -2.83
C LEU A 62 9.26 0.04 -3.14
N GLN A 63 9.53 -0.27 -4.39
CA GLN A 63 10.77 -0.91 -4.81
C GLN A 63 11.98 -0.02 -4.53
N GLN A 64 13.01 -0.58 -3.86
CA GLN A 64 14.31 0.07 -3.75
C GLN A 64 15.01 0.04 -5.11
N VAL A 65 15.41 1.20 -5.60
CA VAL A 65 16.26 1.35 -6.80
C VAL A 65 17.68 1.76 -6.38
N GLN A 66 18.66 1.45 -7.23
CA GLN A 66 20.07 1.75 -6.96
C GLN A 66 20.33 3.26 -6.88
N LEU A 67 19.69 4.02 -7.76
CA LEU A 67 19.79 5.47 -7.80
C LEU A 67 18.37 6.05 -7.76
N LEU A 68 18.06 6.75 -6.68
CA LEU A 68 16.79 7.47 -6.56
C LEU A 68 16.90 8.80 -7.30
N PRO A 69 15.85 9.21 -8.04
CA PRO A 69 15.77 10.58 -8.53
C PRO A 69 15.64 11.56 -7.37
N GLU A 70 15.87 12.84 -7.63
CA GLU A 70 15.67 13.89 -6.62
C GLU A 70 14.21 13.89 -6.13
N MET A 71 14.05 13.78 -4.81
CA MET A 71 12.74 13.75 -4.15
C MET A 71 12.90 14.12 -2.66
N PRO A 72 11.81 14.51 -1.98
CA PRO A 72 11.80 14.74 -0.54
C PRO A 72 12.32 13.54 0.25
N ALA A 73 13.12 13.82 1.28
CA ALA A 73 13.77 12.80 2.11
C ALA A 73 12.78 11.80 2.73
N ALA A 74 11.60 12.28 3.17
CA ALA A 74 10.56 11.43 3.74
C ALA A 74 10.07 10.35 2.74
N LEU A 75 9.98 10.69 1.44
CA LEU A 75 9.59 9.76 0.39
C LEU A 75 10.74 8.83 0.01
N ALA A 76 11.96 9.36 -0.13
CA ALA A 76 13.15 8.54 -0.37
C ALA A 76 13.32 7.45 0.70
N ASN A 77 13.08 7.80 1.97
CA ASN A 77 13.19 6.88 3.10
C ASN A 77 12.12 5.79 3.14
N LEU A 78 11.05 5.86 2.34
CA LEU A 78 10.05 4.79 2.23
C LEU A 78 10.50 3.65 1.32
N HIS A 79 11.43 3.88 0.39
CA HIS A 79 11.88 2.85 -0.55
C HIS A 79 12.47 1.65 0.19
N GLY A 80 12.04 0.45 -0.19
CA GLY A 80 12.42 -0.80 0.46
C GLY A 80 11.91 -0.97 1.89
N ARG A 81 11.11 -0.03 2.43
CA ARG A 81 10.55 -0.10 3.78
C ARG A 81 9.06 -0.42 3.77
N HIS A 82 8.58 -0.79 4.95
CA HIS A 82 7.16 -1.01 5.24
C HIS A 82 6.49 -1.97 4.25
N ARG A 83 7.27 -2.95 3.78
CA ARG A 83 6.83 -4.12 3.06
C ARG A 83 5.60 -4.72 3.72
N ALA A 84 4.57 -4.96 2.93
CA ALA A 84 3.29 -5.45 3.42
C ALA A 84 3.07 -6.87 2.93
N GLY A 85 3.13 -7.83 3.84
CA GLY A 85 2.76 -9.22 3.54
C GLY A 85 1.26 -9.33 3.24
N VAL A 86 0.96 -10.16 2.25
CA VAL A 86 -0.39 -10.60 1.90
C VAL A 86 -0.55 -12.01 2.48
N ALA A 87 -1.43 -12.15 3.46
CA ALA A 87 -1.64 -13.39 4.19
C ALA A 87 -2.92 -14.10 3.72
N GLU A 88 -2.92 -15.41 3.82
CA GLU A 88 -4.11 -16.23 3.60
C GLU A 88 -5.18 -15.97 4.68
N VAL A 89 -6.43 -15.92 4.24
CA VAL A 89 -7.63 -15.97 5.10
C VAL A 89 -8.37 -17.29 4.87
N SER A 90 -8.50 -17.69 3.60
CA SER A 90 -8.98 -18.99 3.14
C SER A 90 -8.36 -19.29 1.77
N ALA A 91 -8.65 -20.45 1.18
CA ALA A 91 -8.13 -20.81 -0.15
C ALA A 91 -8.32 -19.69 -1.20
N GLU A 92 -9.48 -19.04 -1.21
CA GLU A 92 -9.88 -18.02 -2.19
C GLU A 92 -9.70 -16.57 -1.69
N ARG A 93 -9.40 -16.38 -0.39
CA ARG A 93 -9.35 -15.04 0.23
C ARG A 93 -8.00 -14.74 0.82
N ARG A 94 -7.56 -13.50 0.61
CA ARG A 94 -6.32 -12.94 1.15
C ARG A 94 -6.61 -11.69 1.94
N ARG A 95 -5.65 -11.31 2.78
CA ARG A 95 -5.68 -10.03 3.50
C ARG A 95 -4.33 -9.34 3.46
N ILE A 96 -4.38 -8.01 3.44
CA ILE A 96 -3.24 -7.14 3.71
C ILE A 96 -3.59 -6.31 4.94
N THR A 97 -2.73 -6.36 5.97
CA THR A 97 -2.89 -5.48 7.15
C THR A 97 -2.98 -4.03 6.67
N ALA A 98 -3.87 -3.20 7.23
CA ALA A 98 -3.98 -1.78 6.92
C ALA A 98 -3.42 -0.95 8.09
N PHE A 99 -2.12 -0.65 8.04
CA PHE A 99 -1.48 0.26 9.00
C PHE A 99 -1.00 1.52 8.27
N LEU A 100 -1.03 2.66 8.96
CA LEU A 100 -0.52 3.90 8.41
C LEU A 100 1.00 3.99 8.57
N SER A 101 1.68 4.33 7.48
CA SER A 101 3.08 4.72 7.49
C SER A 101 3.17 6.23 7.60
N LEU A 102 3.33 6.74 8.82
CA LEU A 102 3.29 8.17 9.09
C LEU A 102 4.67 8.80 8.93
N PRO A 103 4.81 9.91 8.18
CA PRO A 103 6.06 10.66 8.13
C PRO A 103 6.43 11.18 9.52
N GLN A 104 7.72 11.32 9.78
CA GLN A 104 8.26 11.82 11.04
C GLN A 104 9.27 12.95 10.75
N PRO A 105 9.54 13.84 11.72
CA PRO A 105 10.50 14.94 11.54
C PRO A 105 11.92 14.50 11.17
N ASP A 106 12.34 13.32 11.61
CA ASP A 106 13.64 12.72 11.27
C ASP A 106 13.67 12.08 9.87
N GLY A 107 12.56 12.18 9.12
CA GLY A 107 12.38 11.59 7.81
C GLY A 107 12.13 10.08 7.83
N ARG A 108 12.18 9.40 8.99
CA ARG A 108 11.98 7.95 9.08
C ARG A 108 10.51 7.64 9.39
N PRO A 109 9.79 6.96 8.48
CA PRO A 109 8.37 6.75 8.67
C PRO A 109 8.09 5.80 9.86
N ARG A 110 7.06 6.11 10.65
CA ARG A 110 6.60 5.29 11.78
C ARG A 110 5.34 4.51 11.40
N GLN A 111 5.28 3.23 11.78
CA GLN A 111 4.07 2.44 11.63
C GLN A 111 3.07 2.74 12.75
N LYS A 112 1.83 3.09 12.39
CA LYS A 112 0.69 3.17 13.31
C LYS A 112 -0.30 2.07 12.95
N ARG A 113 -0.36 1.02 13.79
CA ARG A 113 -1.16 -0.19 13.56
C ARG A 113 -2.49 -0.20 14.29
N ALA A 114 -2.52 0.30 15.52
CA ALA A 114 -3.75 0.45 16.31
C ALA A 114 -4.40 1.79 15.95
N LEU A 115 -5.46 1.71 15.14
CA LEU A 115 -6.17 2.86 14.58
C LEU A 115 -7.65 2.72 14.86
N THR A 116 -8.34 3.85 15.02
CA THR A 116 -9.79 3.88 14.82
C THR A 116 -10.08 3.86 13.32
N THR A 117 -11.29 3.47 12.91
CA THR A 117 -11.66 3.52 11.49
C THR A 117 -11.59 4.95 10.96
N ALA A 118 -11.91 5.96 11.79
CA ALA A 118 -11.78 7.37 11.44
C ALA A 118 -10.32 7.77 11.16
N GLN A 119 -9.38 7.36 12.01
CA GLN A 119 -7.95 7.63 11.81
C GLN A 119 -7.40 6.95 10.55
N LEU A 120 -7.84 5.71 10.26
CA LEU A 120 -7.47 5.02 9.04
C LEU A 120 -8.01 5.75 7.80
N ALA A 121 -9.28 6.15 7.81
CA ALA A 121 -9.93 6.86 6.72
C ALA A 121 -9.27 8.22 6.45
N GLU A 122 -8.97 8.99 7.48
CA GLU A 122 -8.24 10.26 7.37
C GLU A 122 -6.87 10.05 6.72
N GLY A 123 -6.06 9.14 7.24
CA GLY A 123 -4.71 8.87 6.73
C GLY A 123 -4.68 8.37 5.29
N CYS A 124 -5.67 7.55 4.90
CA CYS A 124 -5.80 7.06 3.52
C CYS A 124 -6.44 8.08 2.56
N GLY A 125 -7.19 9.05 3.10
CA GLY A 125 -8.19 9.81 2.35
C GLY A 125 -9.52 9.09 2.35
N ARG A 126 -10.53 9.68 2.99
CA ARG A 126 -11.82 9.03 3.22
C ARG A 126 -12.44 8.53 1.91
N THR A 127 -12.54 9.41 0.91
CA THR A 127 -13.11 9.07 -0.41
C THR A 127 -12.40 7.89 -1.07
N LEU A 128 -11.06 7.85 -1.00
CA LEU A 128 -10.27 6.78 -1.60
C LEU A 128 -10.42 5.46 -0.86
N LEU A 129 -10.48 5.49 0.48
CA LEU A 129 -10.75 4.29 1.27
C LEU A 129 -12.15 3.75 1.00
N CYS A 130 -13.16 4.63 0.91
CA CYS A 130 -14.53 4.24 0.55
C CYS A 130 -14.57 3.60 -0.85
N ALA A 131 -13.90 4.20 -1.83
CA ALA A 131 -13.83 3.66 -3.18
C ALA A 131 -13.14 2.27 -3.22
N LEU A 132 -12.10 2.06 -2.42
CA LEU A 132 -11.43 0.76 -2.31
C LEU A 132 -12.37 -0.31 -1.75
N VAL A 133 -13.06 -0.05 -0.64
CA VAL A 133 -13.94 -1.04 -0.01
C VAL A 133 -15.25 -1.27 -0.77
N ALA A 134 -15.66 -0.32 -1.62
CA ALA A 134 -16.84 -0.47 -2.47
C ALA A 134 -16.60 -1.42 -3.66
N ARG A 135 -15.35 -1.84 -3.92
CA ARG A 135 -15.02 -2.80 -4.97
C ARG A 135 -15.62 -4.18 -4.64
N PRO A 136 -16.14 -4.91 -5.65
CA PRO A 136 -16.63 -6.28 -5.44
C PRO A 136 -15.56 -7.17 -4.78
N GLY A 137 -15.98 -7.99 -3.82
CA GLY A 137 -15.08 -8.92 -3.13
C GLY A 137 -14.13 -8.28 -2.10
N VAL A 138 -14.13 -6.94 -1.96
CA VAL A 138 -13.28 -6.21 -1.01
C VAL A 138 -14.03 -5.88 0.27
N SER A 139 -13.40 -6.09 1.42
CA SER A 139 -13.94 -5.67 2.71
C SER A 139 -12.87 -5.20 3.68
N LEU A 140 -13.29 -4.44 4.68
CA LEU A 140 -12.45 -4.07 5.81
C LEU A 140 -12.71 -5.04 6.98
N SER A 141 -11.64 -5.45 7.66
CA SER A 141 -11.70 -6.28 8.86
C SER A 141 -10.95 -5.60 10.00
N PRO A 142 -11.51 -5.50 11.23
CA PRO A 142 -12.92 -5.73 11.57
C PRO A 142 -13.90 -4.91 10.70
N SER A 143 -15.13 -5.42 10.56
CA SER A 143 -16.14 -4.84 9.68
C SER A 143 -16.59 -3.48 10.21
N PHE A 144 -16.35 -2.43 9.44
CA PHE A 144 -16.78 -1.06 9.70
C PHE A 144 -17.08 -0.34 8.40
N ASP A 145 -17.93 0.69 8.46
CA ASP A 145 -18.18 1.59 7.34
C ASP A 145 -17.12 2.71 7.32
N PRO A 146 -16.25 2.81 6.30
CA PRO A 146 -15.34 3.94 6.18
C PRO A 146 -16.04 5.25 5.74
N ALA A 147 -17.27 5.18 5.22
CA ALA A 147 -18.09 6.36 4.90
C ALA A 147 -18.70 6.98 6.16
N ASP A 148 -19.02 6.15 7.16
CA ASP A 148 -19.40 6.54 8.53
C ASP A 148 -18.43 5.96 9.57
N PRO A 149 -17.18 6.45 9.61
CA PRO A 149 -16.13 5.79 10.38
C PRO A 149 -16.21 6.15 11.86
N GLN A 150 -16.14 5.13 12.72
CA GLN A 150 -16.12 5.30 14.17
C GLN A 150 -14.75 5.79 14.70
N ASP A 151 -14.75 6.50 15.84
CA ASP A 151 -13.58 7.12 16.47
C ASP A 151 -13.19 6.55 17.85
N ILE A 152 -13.91 5.53 18.34
CA ILE A 152 -13.82 5.10 19.74
C ILE A 152 -12.81 3.97 19.88
N GLU A 153 -13.06 2.87 19.19
CA GLU A 153 -12.31 1.64 19.36
C GLU A 153 -11.14 1.58 18.37
N ARG A 154 -10.00 1.08 18.86
CA ARG A 154 -8.78 0.94 18.08
C ARG A 154 -8.51 -0.51 17.74
N PHE A 155 -8.23 -0.76 16.47
CA PHE A 155 -7.97 -2.09 15.94
C PHE A 155 -6.73 -2.11 15.07
N GLN A 156 -6.26 -3.32 14.80
CA GLN A 156 -5.45 -3.58 13.63
C GLN A 156 -6.39 -3.91 12.48
N HIS A 157 -6.57 -2.97 11.56
CA HIS A 157 -7.38 -3.19 10.38
C HIS A 157 -6.65 -4.07 9.35
N ALA A 158 -7.42 -4.69 8.48
CA ALA A 158 -6.95 -5.37 7.28
C ALA A 158 -7.94 -5.19 6.14
N VAL A 159 -7.44 -5.06 4.92
CA VAL A 159 -8.24 -5.14 3.70
C VAL A 159 -8.24 -6.60 3.25
N VAL A 160 -9.42 -7.17 3.08
CA VAL A 160 -9.64 -8.56 2.67
C VAL A 160 -10.17 -8.55 1.24
N PHE A 161 -9.64 -9.43 0.39
CA PHE A 161 -9.92 -9.47 -1.04
C PHE A 161 -9.78 -10.91 -1.58
N GLU A 162 -10.14 -11.14 -2.84
CA GLU A 162 -9.99 -12.42 -3.55
C GLU A 162 -8.52 -12.65 -3.95
N ASP A 163 -8.02 -13.88 -3.95
CA ASP A 163 -6.60 -14.14 -4.26
C ASP A 163 -6.19 -13.72 -5.68
N GLU A 164 -7.14 -13.82 -6.61
CA GLU A 164 -7.01 -13.42 -8.01
C GLU A 164 -6.96 -11.90 -8.18
N ASP A 165 -7.39 -11.12 -7.17
CA ASP A 165 -7.34 -9.66 -7.24
C ASP A 165 -5.88 -9.17 -7.14
N ARG A 166 -5.42 -8.61 -8.25
CA ARG A 166 -4.08 -8.05 -8.41
C ARG A 166 -4.00 -6.56 -8.07
N GLU A 167 -5.13 -5.86 -8.06
CA GLU A 167 -5.19 -4.41 -7.90
C GLU A 167 -5.34 -4.02 -6.43
N THR A 168 -6.29 -4.63 -5.72
CA THR A 168 -6.62 -4.30 -4.33
C THR A 168 -5.42 -4.29 -3.38
N PRO A 169 -4.50 -5.27 -3.36
CA PRO A 169 -3.35 -5.22 -2.46
C PRO A 169 -2.42 -4.03 -2.74
N VAL A 170 -2.28 -3.65 -4.02
CA VAL A 170 -1.44 -2.52 -4.41
C VAL A 170 -2.11 -1.19 -4.07
N VAL A 171 -3.41 -1.05 -4.35
CA VAL A 171 -4.17 0.13 -3.95
C VAL A 171 -4.16 0.28 -2.42
N ALA A 172 -4.46 -0.78 -1.67
CA ALA A 172 -4.42 -0.77 -0.22
C ALA A 172 -3.03 -0.38 0.29
N TYR A 173 -1.95 -0.92 -0.30
CA TYR A 173 -0.58 -0.52 0.02
C TYR A 173 -0.34 0.96 -0.21
N VAL A 174 -0.70 1.50 -1.38
CA VAL A 174 -0.53 2.94 -1.69
C VAL A 174 -1.26 3.80 -0.66
N LEU A 175 -2.54 3.54 -0.43
CA LEU A 175 -3.37 4.34 0.48
C LEU A 175 -2.83 4.35 1.90
N THR A 176 -2.33 3.22 2.38
CA THR A 176 -1.95 3.08 3.80
C THR A 176 -0.46 3.37 4.04
N ARG A 177 0.42 3.11 3.07
CA ARG A 177 1.88 3.22 3.25
C ARG A 177 2.49 4.44 2.58
N LEU A 178 1.91 4.90 1.47
CA LEU A 178 2.48 5.99 0.69
C LEU A 178 1.69 7.28 0.87
N MET A 179 0.35 7.23 0.81
CA MET A 179 -0.51 8.41 0.84
C MET A 179 -0.22 9.39 2.00
N PRO A 180 0.01 8.93 3.26
CA PRO A 180 0.33 9.86 4.34
C PRO A 180 1.60 10.69 4.07
N THR A 181 2.62 10.06 3.49
CA THR A 181 3.87 10.75 3.14
C THR A 181 3.72 11.59 1.89
N LEU A 182 3.01 11.10 0.85
CA LEU A 182 2.78 11.85 -0.38
C LEU A 182 2.09 13.19 -0.11
N ARG A 183 1.07 13.19 0.77
CA ARG A 183 0.38 14.42 1.20
C ARG A 183 1.30 15.32 2.00
N HIS A 184 1.99 14.76 3.00
CA HIS A 184 2.90 15.52 3.86
C HIS A 184 4.00 16.25 3.08
N THR A 185 4.48 15.67 1.98
CA THR A 185 5.54 16.27 1.16
C THR A 185 5.01 17.15 0.02
N GLY A 186 3.69 17.35 -0.10
CA GLY A 186 3.08 18.04 -1.25
C GLY A 186 3.34 17.34 -2.59
N TRP A 187 3.55 16.01 -2.55
CA TRP A 187 3.76 15.21 -3.75
C TRP A 187 2.46 15.03 -4.53
N VAL A 188 1.35 15.00 -3.79
CA VAL A 188 -0.03 15.13 -4.28
C VAL A 188 -0.63 16.40 -3.69
N GLY A 189 -1.58 17.01 -4.40
CA GLY A 189 -2.33 18.14 -3.86
C GLY A 189 -3.16 17.76 -2.63
N ASP A 190 -3.61 18.77 -1.88
CA ASP A 190 -4.60 18.58 -0.83
C ASP A 190 -5.95 18.29 -1.49
N GLU A 191 -6.41 17.04 -1.39
CA GLU A 191 -7.77 16.61 -1.76
C GLU A 191 -8.50 16.01 -0.56
#